data_AF-A0A8H5FKI4-F1
#
_entry.id   AF-A0A8H5FKI4-F1
#
_cell.length_a   1.000
_cell.length_b   1.000
_cell.length_c   1.000
_cell.angle_alpha   90.00
_cell.angle_beta   90.00
_cell.angle_gamma   90.00
#
_symmetry.space_group_name_H-M   'P 1'
#
loop_
_entity.id
_entity.type
_entity.pdbx_description
1 polymer ?
#
loop_
_entity_poly.entity_id
_entity_poly.type
_entity_poly.pdbx_seq_one_letter_code
_entity_poly.pdbx_strand_id
1 'polypeptide(L)'
;MFSFPRELQNLVLREFSSVDRHRFSLVNKKARELVLGHNERSFRIRQFLLRFFGALANVARFRILQYELGLLVSGSTALQFFFDDLDTYVELIKFRPYADFLLEIGYVFDPIQGQPKDFEDALAAALNAERPHADQDDDFAWEGYRGNGMAEVFNFQKSDKKVQVITCVQTPIEVILNFHSTCVMNVISHSHGYSLFPRATFEDRVSLHTPTFATVKDKHKHARENMPDMDGP
;
A
#
# COMPACT_ATOMS: atom_id res chain seq x y z
N MET A 1 -30.14 -18.01 -19.59
CA MET A 1 -31.24 -17.10 -19.23
C MET A 1 -30.88 -16.39 -17.93
N PHE A 2 -30.55 -15.09 -17.99
CA PHE A 2 -30.53 -14.16 -16.86
C PHE A 2 -30.73 -12.78 -17.48
N SER A 3 -31.97 -12.31 -17.59
CA SER A 3 -32.34 -11.01 -18.15
C SER A 3 -32.84 -10.07 -17.05
N PHE A 4 -32.18 -10.06 -15.90
CA PHE A 4 -32.41 -9.01 -14.92
C PHE A 4 -31.71 -7.72 -15.39
N PRO A 5 -32.28 -6.54 -15.15
CA PRO A 5 -31.61 -5.26 -15.29
C PRO A 5 -30.23 -5.23 -14.62
N ARG A 6 -29.30 -4.47 -15.19
CA ARG A 6 -27.90 -4.41 -14.73
C ARG A 6 -27.79 -3.93 -13.29
N GLU A 7 -28.73 -3.10 -12.85
CA GLU A 7 -28.86 -2.55 -11.51
C GLU A 7 -29.13 -3.65 -10.48
N LEU A 8 -30.04 -4.58 -10.80
CA LEU A 8 -30.36 -5.72 -9.94
C LEU A 8 -29.20 -6.73 -9.88
N GLN A 9 -28.51 -6.93 -11.00
CA GLN A 9 -27.29 -7.76 -11.03
C GLN A 9 -26.19 -7.17 -10.13
N ASN A 10 -26.04 -5.83 -10.11
CA ASN A 10 -25.09 -5.17 -9.22
C ASN A 10 -25.45 -5.31 -7.74
N LEU A 11 -26.74 -5.29 -7.39
CA LEU A 11 -27.18 -5.51 -6.01
C LEU A 11 -26.83 -6.91 -5.54
N VAL A 12 -27.10 -7.94 -6.35
CA VAL A 12 -26.74 -9.33 -6.01
C VAL A 12 -25.22 -9.47 -5.86
N LEU A 13 -24.43 -8.93 -6.80
CA LEU A 13 -22.97 -8.98 -6.72
C LEU A 13 -22.37 -8.20 -5.53
N ARG A 14 -23.10 -7.20 -5.00
CA ARG A 14 -22.68 -6.47 -3.81
C ARG A 14 -22.75 -7.33 -2.55
N GLU A 15 -23.76 -8.19 -2.47
CA GLU A 15 -23.97 -9.07 -1.31
C GLU A 15 -23.03 -10.29 -1.31
N PHE A 16 -22.41 -10.60 -2.45
CA PHE A 16 -21.40 -11.66 -2.54
C PHE A 16 -20.10 -11.23 -1.85
N SER A 17 -19.42 -12.18 -1.20
CA SER A 17 -18.04 -11.97 -0.77
C SER A 17 -17.09 -11.83 -1.97
N SER A 18 -15.84 -11.45 -1.73
CA SER A 18 -14.85 -11.34 -2.82
C SER A 18 -14.56 -12.71 -3.43
N VAL A 19 -14.54 -13.78 -2.62
CA VAL A 19 -14.41 -15.16 -3.08
C VAL A 19 -15.64 -15.62 -3.85
N ASP A 20 -16.85 -15.30 -3.39
CA ASP A 20 -18.07 -15.67 -4.10
C ASP A 20 -18.16 -15.00 -5.47
N ARG A 21 -17.80 -13.71 -5.56
CA ARG A 21 -17.65 -13.01 -6.84
C ARG A 21 -16.61 -13.67 -7.73
N HIS A 22 -15.46 -14.05 -7.17
CA HIS A 22 -14.41 -14.74 -7.93
C HIS A 22 -14.91 -16.07 -8.48
N ARG A 23 -15.50 -16.94 -7.64
CA ARG A 23 -16.07 -18.23 -8.06
C ARG A 23 -17.18 -18.04 -9.11
N PHE A 24 -18.07 -17.08 -8.90
CA PHE A 24 -19.12 -16.75 -9.87
C PHE A 24 -18.54 -16.32 -11.22
N SER A 25 -17.44 -15.56 -11.22
CA SER A 25 -16.75 -15.14 -12.44
C SER A 25 -16.19 -16.32 -13.27
N LEU A 26 -15.90 -17.45 -12.63
CA LEU A 26 -15.37 -18.64 -13.31
C LEU A 26 -16.45 -19.49 -13.99
N VAL A 27 -17.74 -19.25 -13.70
CA VAL A 27 -18.84 -20.07 -14.23
C VAL A 27 -18.97 -19.94 -15.75
N ASN A 28 -18.89 -18.71 -16.28
CA ASN A 28 -18.92 -18.45 -17.73
C ASN A 28 -18.46 -17.02 -18.07
N LYS A 29 -18.23 -16.74 -19.36
CA LYS A 29 -17.79 -15.41 -19.86
C LYS A 29 -18.71 -14.27 -19.43
N LYS A 30 -20.03 -14.47 -19.45
CA LYS A 30 -21.00 -13.44 -19.07
C LYS A 30 -20.94 -13.13 -17.57
N ALA A 31 -20.83 -14.14 -16.72
CA ALA A 31 -20.62 -13.96 -15.28
C ALA A 31 -19.30 -13.24 -15.00
N ARG A 32 -18.23 -13.59 -15.74
CA ARG A 32 -16.95 -12.90 -15.67
C ARG A 32 -17.07 -11.40 -16.00
N GLU A 33 -17.70 -11.06 -17.12
CA GLU A 33 -17.92 -9.66 -17.53
C GLU A 33 -18.75 -8.89 -16.50
N LEU A 34 -19.77 -9.52 -15.92
CA LEU A 34 -20.59 -8.90 -14.88
C LEU A 34 -19.78 -8.59 -13.61
N VAL A 35 -18.97 -9.55 -13.14
CA VAL A 35 -18.10 -9.36 -11.98
C VAL A 35 -17.03 -8.31 -12.24
N LEU A 36 -16.37 -8.34 -13.40
CA LEU A 36 -15.36 -7.34 -13.77
C LEU A 36 -15.97 -5.94 -13.82
N GLY A 37 -17.11 -5.78 -14.49
CA GLY A 37 -17.79 -4.49 -14.54
C GLY A 37 -18.26 -4.03 -13.16
N HIS A 38 -18.73 -4.94 -12.30
CA HIS A 38 -19.06 -4.60 -10.90
C HIS A 38 -17.81 -4.12 -10.15
N ASN A 39 -16.71 -4.85 -10.23
CA ASN A 39 -15.45 -4.50 -9.57
C ASN A 39 -14.94 -3.13 -10.03
N GLU A 40 -14.95 -2.83 -11.33
CA GLU A 40 -14.59 -1.51 -11.87
C GLU A 40 -15.46 -0.38 -11.29
N ARG A 41 -16.75 -0.66 -11.03
CA ARG A 41 -17.68 0.32 -10.48
C ARG A 41 -17.57 0.46 -8.96
N SER A 42 -17.29 -0.63 -8.25
CA SER A 42 -17.25 -0.71 -6.79
C SER A 42 -15.89 -0.29 -6.23
N PHE A 43 -14.78 -0.63 -6.90
CA PHE A 43 -13.42 -0.31 -6.46
C PHE A 43 -12.89 0.97 -7.13
N ARG A 44 -13.58 2.10 -6.90
CA ARG A 44 -13.17 3.40 -7.46
C ARG A 44 -12.12 4.07 -6.58
N ILE A 45 -10.85 3.71 -6.80
CA ILE A 45 -9.71 4.44 -6.20
C ILE A 45 -9.82 5.95 -6.41
N ARG A 46 -10.41 6.39 -7.52
CA ARG A 46 -10.64 7.82 -7.80
C ARG A 46 -11.46 8.53 -6.72
N GLN A 47 -12.51 7.89 -6.20
CA GLN A 47 -13.34 8.48 -5.14
C GLN A 47 -12.60 8.51 -3.81
N PHE A 48 -11.82 7.46 -3.55
CA PHE A 48 -10.95 7.38 -2.39
C PHE A 48 -9.90 8.51 -2.39
N LEU A 49 -9.13 8.65 -3.48
CA LEU A 49 -8.11 9.70 -3.63
C LEU A 49 -8.70 11.12 -3.67
N LEU A 50 -9.93 11.29 -4.16
CA LEU A 50 -10.60 12.59 -4.20
C LEU A 50 -10.75 13.19 -2.79
N ARG A 51 -10.87 12.36 -1.75
CA ARG A 51 -10.94 12.82 -0.35
C ARG A 51 -9.66 13.50 0.12
N PHE A 52 -8.51 13.05 -0.37
CA PHE A 52 -7.20 13.59 -0.03
C PHE A 52 -6.82 14.77 -0.92
N PHE A 53 -7.19 14.72 -2.21
CA PHE A 53 -6.69 15.69 -3.20
C PHE A 53 -7.71 16.75 -3.62
N GLY A 54 -8.97 16.62 -3.20
CA GLY A 54 -10.04 17.61 -3.31
C GLY A 54 -10.59 17.85 -4.73
N ALA A 55 -9.77 17.69 -5.77
CA ALA A 55 -10.12 17.94 -7.16
C ALA A 55 -9.71 16.78 -8.08
N LEU A 56 -10.52 16.51 -9.10
CA LEU A 56 -10.23 15.45 -10.09
C LEU A 56 -8.93 15.69 -10.87
N ALA A 57 -8.56 16.95 -11.08
CA ALA A 57 -7.28 17.32 -11.69
C ALA A 57 -6.09 16.89 -10.82
N ASN A 58 -6.17 17.10 -9.50
CA ASN A 58 -5.13 16.67 -8.56
C ASN A 58 -5.06 15.14 -8.48
N VAL A 59 -6.19 14.45 -8.51
CA VAL A 59 -6.22 12.98 -8.60
C VAL A 59 -5.54 12.51 -9.89
N ALA A 60 -5.80 13.15 -11.03
CA ALA A 60 -5.14 12.79 -12.30
C ALA A 60 -3.62 13.02 -12.22
N ARG A 61 -3.19 14.16 -11.68
CA ARG A 61 -1.77 14.47 -11.48
C ARG A 61 -1.09 13.47 -10.54
N PHE A 62 -1.74 13.10 -9.44
CA PHE A 62 -1.27 12.03 -8.57
C PHE A 62 -1.11 10.71 -9.33
N ARG A 63 -2.07 10.32 -10.18
CA ARG A 63 -1.96 9.08 -10.97
C ARG A 63 -0.82 9.11 -11.98
N ILE A 64 -0.49 10.28 -12.53
CA ILE A 64 0.69 10.48 -13.40
C ILE A 64 1.97 10.30 -12.58
N LEU A 65 2.10 10.99 -11.44
CA LEU A 65 3.24 10.80 -10.53
C LEU A 65 3.35 9.35 -10.07
N GLN A 66 2.22 8.68 -9.86
CA GLN A 66 2.21 7.27 -9.48
C GLN A 66 2.81 6.36 -10.55
N TYR A 67 2.56 6.67 -11.82
CA TYR A 67 3.16 5.97 -12.95
C TYR A 67 4.65 6.30 -13.08
N GLU A 68 5.01 7.59 -13.06
CA GLU A 68 6.37 8.07 -13.32
C GLU A 68 7.36 7.69 -12.22
N LEU A 69 6.92 7.77 -10.96
CA LEU A 69 7.79 7.57 -9.79
C LEU A 69 7.74 6.13 -9.25
N GLY A 70 6.84 5.29 -9.79
CA GLY A 70 6.59 3.94 -9.25
C GLY A 70 5.95 3.95 -7.87
N LEU A 71 5.19 4.99 -7.53
CA LEU A 71 4.58 5.15 -6.21
C LEU A 71 3.50 4.09 -5.96
N LEU A 72 3.49 3.55 -4.76
CA LEU A 72 2.48 2.58 -4.31
C LEU A 72 1.63 3.18 -3.21
N VAL A 73 0.33 2.90 -3.22
CA VAL A 73 -0.55 3.13 -2.08
C VAL A 73 -0.70 1.81 -1.34
N SER A 74 -0.59 1.83 -0.01
CA SER A 74 -0.64 0.62 0.80
C SER A 74 -1.14 0.92 2.21
N GLY A 75 -0.83 0.09 3.20
CA GLY A 75 -1.19 0.32 4.60
C GLY A 75 -2.65 0.03 4.97
N SER A 76 -3.07 0.46 6.16
CA SER A 76 -4.46 0.31 6.65
C SER A 76 -5.47 1.00 5.73
N THR A 77 -5.01 2.00 4.99
CA THR A 77 -5.72 2.70 3.92
C THR A 77 -6.17 1.79 2.78
N ALA A 78 -5.38 0.76 2.42
CA ALA A 78 -5.75 -0.18 1.36
C ALA A 78 -6.90 -1.12 1.77
N LEU A 79 -7.13 -1.26 3.07
CA LEU A 79 -8.12 -2.19 3.64
C LEU A 79 -9.47 -1.55 3.94
N GLN A 80 -9.52 -0.26 4.24
CA GLN A 80 -10.77 0.40 4.57
C GLN A 80 -10.82 1.81 4.01
N PHE A 81 -11.87 2.06 3.23
CA PHE A 81 -12.33 3.37 2.77
C PHE A 81 -12.74 4.33 3.94
N PHE A 82 -12.24 4.14 5.16
CA PHE A 82 -12.71 4.82 6.39
C PHE A 82 -11.61 5.45 7.23
N PHE A 83 -10.32 5.33 6.85
CA PHE A 83 -9.24 5.99 7.58
C PHE A 83 -8.91 7.37 6.99
N ASP A 84 -8.51 8.29 7.87
CA ASP A 84 -8.15 9.68 7.55
C ASP A 84 -6.71 9.84 7.03
N ASP A 85 -5.97 8.73 6.96
CA ASP A 85 -4.57 8.67 6.58
C ASP A 85 -4.40 7.95 5.23
N LEU A 86 -3.53 8.50 4.37
CA LEU A 86 -3.10 7.90 3.11
C LEU A 86 -1.62 7.51 3.19
N ASP A 87 -1.36 6.20 3.22
CA ASP A 87 0.01 5.69 3.21
C ASP A 87 0.50 5.47 1.77
N THR A 88 1.59 6.14 1.43
CA THR A 88 2.24 6.05 0.11
C THR A 88 3.69 5.66 0.24
N TYR A 89 4.19 4.94 -0.76
CA TYR A 89 5.54 4.40 -0.78
C TYR A 89 6.22 4.81 -2.07
N VAL A 90 7.42 5.38 -1.98
CA VAL A 90 8.20 5.87 -3.13
C VAL A 90 9.69 5.73 -2.87
N GLU A 91 10.51 5.59 -3.90
CA GLU A 91 11.97 5.66 -3.75
C GLU A 91 12.40 7.06 -3.30
N LEU A 92 13.29 7.17 -2.31
CA LEU A 92 13.70 8.47 -1.77
C LEU A 92 14.25 9.39 -2.86
N ILE A 93 15.07 8.85 -3.76
CA ILE A 93 15.67 9.61 -4.86
C ILE A 93 14.63 10.18 -5.86
N LYS A 94 13.41 9.62 -5.88
CA LYS A 94 12.30 10.02 -6.75
C LYS A 94 11.22 10.79 -5.99
N PHE A 95 11.38 11.02 -4.69
CA PHE A 95 10.33 11.55 -3.82
C PHE A 95 10.00 13.03 -4.10
N ARG A 96 11.00 13.83 -4.46
CA ARG A 96 10.86 15.30 -4.55
C ARG A 96 9.66 15.79 -5.38
N PRO A 97 9.42 15.33 -6.63
CA PRO A 97 8.27 15.76 -7.42
C PRO A 97 6.91 15.45 -6.76
N TYR A 98 6.84 14.38 -5.96
CA TYR A 98 5.64 14.04 -5.21
C TYR A 98 5.44 14.94 -4.00
N ALA A 99 6.50 15.26 -3.27
CA ALA A 99 6.44 16.22 -2.17
C ALA A 99 6.01 17.61 -2.67
N ASP A 100 6.60 18.10 -3.76
CA ASP A 100 6.24 19.38 -4.38
C ASP A 100 4.76 19.42 -4.76
N PHE A 101 4.23 18.31 -5.31
CA PHE A 101 2.79 18.19 -5.58
C PHE A 101 1.94 18.31 -4.33
N LEU A 102 2.30 17.64 -3.22
CA LEU A 102 1.55 17.71 -1.96
C LEU A 102 1.55 19.14 -1.39
N LEU A 103 2.71 19.79 -1.38
CA LEU A 103 2.85 21.17 -0.93
C LEU A 103 2.03 22.13 -1.79
N GLU A 104 2.07 21.98 -3.12
CA GLU A 104 1.32 22.83 -4.07
C GLU A 104 -0.20 22.73 -3.87
N ILE A 105 -0.72 21.54 -3.60
CA ILE A 105 -2.16 21.35 -3.34
C ILE A 105 -2.56 21.74 -1.91
N GLY A 106 -1.65 22.29 -1.12
CA GLY A 106 -1.90 22.88 0.19
C GLY A 106 -1.77 21.91 1.36
N TYR A 107 -1.02 20.80 1.21
CA TYR A 107 -0.52 20.10 2.39
C TYR A 107 0.68 20.83 2.98
N VAL A 108 0.86 20.70 4.28
CA VAL A 108 2.02 21.22 5.02
C VAL A 108 2.82 20.05 5.55
N PHE A 109 4.14 20.13 5.44
CA PHE A 109 5.03 19.14 6.04
C PHE A 109 4.90 19.17 7.57
N ASP A 110 4.66 17.98 8.15
CA ASP A 110 4.47 17.76 9.58
C ASP A 110 5.59 16.85 10.11
N PRO A 111 6.70 17.45 10.60
CA PRO A 111 7.91 16.70 10.95
C PRO A 111 7.66 15.77 12.15
N ILE A 112 8.18 14.55 12.08
CA ILE A 112 8.18 13.65 13.24
C ILE A 112 9.28 14.03 14.25
N GLN A 113 9.18 13.51 15.47
CA GLN A 113 10.17 13.77 16.52
C GLN A 113 11.58 13.36 16.05
N GLY A 114 12.52 14.32 16.08
CA GLY A 114 13.92 14.11 15.65
C GLY A 114 14.19 14.49 14.19
N GLN A 115 13.16 14.74 13.39
CA GLN A 115 13.31 15.24 12.02
C GLN A 115 13.49 16.77 12.02
N PRO A 116 14.25 17.34 11.07
CA PRO A 116 14.29 18.78 10.86
C PRO A 116 12.88 19.36 10.65
N LYS A 117 12.67 20.61 11.11
CA LYS A 117 11.37 21.26 11.01
C LYS A 117 11.01 21.70 9.59
N ASP A 118 12.03 22.05 8.82
CA ASP A 118 11.88 22.43 7.42
C ASP A 118 11.96 21.19 6.53
N PHE A 119 11.14 21.17 5.48
CA PHE A 119 11.06 20.03 4.56
C PHE A 119 12.38 19.83 3.79
N GLU A 120 13.03 20.91 3.35
CA GLU A 120 14.28 20.83 2.59
C GLU A 120 15.39 20.25 3.44
N ASP A 121 15.50 20.72 4.69
CA ASP A 121 16.47 20.20 5.65
C ASP A 121 16.20 18.72 5.95
N ALA A 122 14.93 18.33 6.11
CA ALA A 122 14.53 16.95 6.36
C ALA A 122 14.86 16.03 5.17
N LEU A 123 14.58 16.48 3.94
CA LEU A 123 14.89 15.74 2.73
C LEU A 123 16.41 15.62 2.53
N ALA A 124 17.15 16.70 2.73
CA ALA A 124 18.61 16.70 2.63
C ALA A 124 19.23 15.78 3.67
N ALA A 125 18.74 15.78 4.91
CA ALA A 125 19.17 14.85 5.94
C ALA A 125 18.92 13.39 5.52
N ALA A 126 17.74 13.06 5.00
CA ALA A 126 17.41 11.70 4.55
C ALA A 126 18.25 11.23 3.35
N LEU A 127 18.60 12.13 2.43
CA LEU A 127 19.44 11.85 1.28
C LEU A 127 20.92 11.66 1.66
N ASN A 128 21.40 12.41 2.65
CA ASN A 128 22.78 12.37 3.11
C ASN A 128 23.02 11.38 4.26
N ALA A 129 21.96 10.79 4.82
CA ALA A 129 22.08 9.81 5.88
C ALA A 129 22.96 8.64 5.41
N GLU A 130 24.08 8.42 6.10
CA GLU A 130 24.88 7.22 5.93
C GLU A 130 24.01 6.03 6.28
N ARG A 131 23.78 5.17 5.29
CA ARG A 131 22.99 3.96 5.49
C ARG A 131 23.96 2.86 5.84
N PRO A 132 23.82 2.23 7.02
CA PRO A 132 24.56 1.01 7.27
C PRO A 132 24.27 0.05 6.11
N HIS A 133 25.32 -0.55 5.55
CA HIS A 133 25.15 -1.76 4.75
C HIS A 133 24.27 -2.72 5.55
N ALA A 134 23.42 -3.51 4.88
CA ALA A 134 22.38 -4.37 5.45
C ALA A 134 22.84 -5.42 6.49
N ASP A 135 24.09 -5.33 6.95
CA ASP A 135 24.79 -6.21 7.88
C ASP A 135 24.99 -5.60 9.29
N GLN A 136 24.49 -4.40 9.59
CA GLN A 136 24.66 -3.79 10.92
C GLN A 136 23.34 -3.68 11.70
N ASP A 137 23.29 -4.49 12.75
CA ASP A 137 22.32 -4.51 13.85
C ASP A 137 22.36 -3.17 14.60
N ASP A 138 21.28 -2.38 14.55
CA ASP A 138 21.17 -1.18 15.38
C ASP A 138 19.81 -1.15 16.09
N ASP A 139 19.87 -1.29 17.42
CA ASP A 139 18.78 -1.50 18.37
C ASP A 139 17.92 -0.24 18.65
N PHE A 140 18.18 0.89 17.97
CA PHE A 140 17.38 2.11 18.13
C PHE A 140 16.16 2.10 17.20
N ALA A 141 15.24 1.20 17.56
CA ALA A 141 14.00 0.90 16.90
C ALA A 141 12.92 1.97 17.14
N TRP A 142 12.55 2.68 16.07
CA TRP A 142 11.12 2.95 15.87
C TRP A 142 10.50 1.62 15.42
N GLU A 143 10.15 0.79 16.40
CA GLU A 143 9.45 -0.50 16.24
C GLU A 143 9.81 -1.29 14.95
N GLY A 144 11.08 -1.69 14.78
CA GLY A 144 11.45 -2.78 13.86
C GLY A 144 11.53 -2.46 12.35
N TYR A 145 11.58 -1.19 11.93
CA TYR A 145 11.61 -0.84 10.49
C TYR A 145 12.98 -0.41 9.93
N ARG A 146 13.98 -0.12 10.78
CA ARG A 146 15.35 0.12 10.30
C ARG A 146 15.98 -1.23 9.94
N GLY A 147 16.27 -1.43 8.65
CA GLY A 147 16.81 -2.69 8.11
C GLY A 147 16.02 -3.30 6.94
N ASN A 148 14.78 -2.85 6.71
CA ASN A 148 13.86 -3.45 5.72
C ASN A 148 13.75 -2.69 4.39
N GLY A 149 14.78 -1.91 4.03
CA GLY A 149 14.79 -1.10 2.81
C GLY A 149 14.05 0.25 2.94
N MET A 150 13.47 0.54 4.10
CA MET A 150 12.85 1.83 4.41
C MET A 150 13.92 2.89 4.66
N ALA A 151 13.74 4.08 4.08
CA ALA A 151 14.67 5.19 4.20
C ALA A 151 14.23 6.19 5.28
N GLU A 152 13.03 6.76 5.14
CA GLU A 152 12.50 7.80 6.05
C GLU A 152 10.98 7.94 5.90
N VAL A 153 10.30 8.45 6.92
CA VAL A 153 8.89 8.85 6.87
C VAL A 153 8.76 10.38 6.78
N PHE A 154 7.91 10.83 5.86
CA PHE A 154 7.49 12.23 5.79
C PHE A 154 5.97 12.30 5.96
N ASN A 155 5.49 13.05 6.95
CA ASN A 155 4.05 13.32 7.07
C ASN A 155 3.73 14.65 6.40
N PHE A 156 2.59 14.68 5.74
CA PHE A 156 1.99 15.88 5.17
C PHE A 156 0.56 15.98 5.68
N GLN A 157 0.20 17.13 6.25
CA GLN A 157 -1.12 17.35 6.83
C GLN A 157 -1.87 18.47 6.10
N LYS A 158 -3.16 18.25 5.88
CA LYS A 158 -4.10 19.25 5.37
C LYS A 158 -5.45 19.07 6.06
N SER A 159 -5.82 20.03 6.92
CA SER A 159 -7.03 19.92 7.74
C SER A 159 -7.02 18.63 8.57
N ASP A 160 -8.04 17.78 8.41
CA ASP A 160 -8.18 16.47 9.04
C ASP A 160 -7.59 15.32 8.22
N LYS A 161 -6.90 15.61 7.11
CA LYS A 161 -6.31 14.60 6.22
C LYS A 161 -4.80 14.55 6.37
N LYS A 162 -4.29 13.33 6.44
CA LYS A 162 -2.86 13.06 6.51
C LYS A 162 -2.42 12.21 5.32
N VAL A 163 -1.29 12.58 4.72
CA VAL A 163 -0.57 11.74 3.76
C VAL A 163 0.75 11.38 4.40
N GLN A 164 0.96 10.10 4.66
CA GLN A 164 2.23 9.57 5.13
C GLN A 164 3.00 9.02 3.92
N VAL A 165 4.21 9.53 3.71
CA VAL A 165 5.09 9.11 2.63
C VAL A 165 6.25 8.33 3.22
N ILE A 166 6.22 7.02 3.01
CA ILE A 166 7.29 6.10 3.35
C ILE A 166 8.26 6.07 2.18
N THR A 167 9.42 6.66 2.38
CA THR A 167 10.47 6.63 1.37
C THR A 167 11.31 5.36 1.50
N CYS A 168 11.78 4.84 0.37
CA CYS A 168 12.47 3.57 0.27
C CYS A 168 13.88 3.77 -0.30
N VAL A 169 14.81 2.88 0.05
CA VAL A 169 16.17 2.89 -0.49
C VAL A 169 16.18 2.47 -1.95
N GLN A 170 15.54 1.34 -2.27
CA GLN A 170 15.55 0.74 -3.60
C GLN A 170 14.17 0.63 -4.21
N THR A 171 13.25 -0.13 -3.59
CA THR A 171 11.92 -0.32 -4.16
C THR A 171 10.81 -0.27 -3.10
N PRO A 172 9.68 0.39 -3.38
CA PRO A 172 8.50 0.37 -2.51
C PRO A 172 8.00 -1.03 -2.13
N ILE A 173 8.08 -1.98 -3.06
CA ILE A 173 7.54 -3.33 -2.83
C ILE A 173 8.38 -4.12 -1.82
N GLU A 174 9.70 -3.93 -1.81
CA GLU A 174 10.60 -4.57 -0.83
C GLU A 174 10.20 -4.18 0.60
N VAL A 175 9.98 -2.89 0.83
CA VAL A 175 9.56 -2.36 2.13
C VAL A 175 8.22 -2.95 2.54
N ILE A 176 7.22 -2.92 1.65
CA ILE A 176 5.87 -3.46 1.91
C ILE A 176 5.91 -4.95 2.25
N LEU A 177 6.72 -5.75 1.55
CA LEU A 177 6.82 -7.19 1.78
C LEU A 177 7.53 -7.56 3.09
N ASN A 178 8.30 -6.65 3.66
CA ASN A 178 9.00 -6.85 4.93
C ASN A 178 8.23 -6.31 6.15
N PHE A 179 7.00 -5.82 5.97
CA PHE A 179 6.13 -5.50 7.12
C PHE A 179 5.77 -6.76 7.92
N HIS A 180 5.65 -6.59 9.24
CA HIS A 180 5.25 -7.65 10.18
C HIS A 180 3.74 -7.95 10.16
N SER A 181 2.96 -7.26 9.31
CA SER A 181 1.51 -7.37 9.27
C SER A 181 1.03 -7.49 7.82
N THR A 182 0.34 -8.59 7.51
CA THR A 182 -0.16 -8.85 6.14
C THR A 182 -1.21 -7.84 5.68
N CYS A 183 -1.77 -7.06 6.60
CA CYS A 183 -2.72 -5.98 6.29
C CYS A 183 -2.11 -4.93 5.35
N VAL A 184 -0.82 -4.65 5.50
CA VAL A 184 -0.04 -3.72 4.67
C VAL A 184 0.28 -4.34 3.31
N MET A 185 0.15 -5.65 3.12
CA MET A 185 0.50 -6.31 1.84
C MET A 185 -0.63 -6.24 0.80
N ASN A 186 -1.44 -5.19 0.88
CA ASN A 186 -2.39 -4.77 -0.11
C ASN A 186 -1.84 -3.52 -0.79
N VAL A 187 -1.70 -3.56 -2.11
CA VAL A 187 -0.94 -2.57 -2.87
C VAL A 187 -1.79 -2.04 -4.00
N ILE A 188 -1.85 -0.73 -4.16
CA ILE A 188 -2.45 -0.11 -5.33
C ILE A 188 -1.39 0.68 -6.08
N SER A 189 -1.15 0.26 -7.32
CA SER A 189 -0.27 0.91 -8.28
C SER A 189 -1.04 1.84 -9.22
N HIS A 190 -0.33 2.44 -10.18
CA HIS A 190 -0.93 3.28 -11.23
C HIS A 190 -1.93 2.52 -12.15
N SER A 191 -1.88 1.18 -12.19
CA SER A 191 -2.73 0.38 -13.09
C SER A 191 -3.52 -0.72 -12.39
N HIS A 192 -3.00 -1.29 -11.30
CA HIS A 192 -3.58 -2.47 -10.66
C HIS A 192 -3.60 -2.36 -9.14
N GLY A 193 -4.59 -3.01 -8.52
CA GLY A 193 -4.60 -3.35 -7.10
C GLY A 193 -4.21 -4.81 -6.90
N TYR A 194 -3.37 -5.08 -5.90
CA TYR A 194 -2.88 -6.39 -5.51
C TYR A 194 -3.22 -6.64 -4.04
N SER A 195 -3.57 -7.87 -3.71
CA SER A 195 -3.73 -8.35 -2.34
C SER A 195 -3.02 -9.68 -2.25
N LEU A 196 -1.98 -9.77 -1.42
CA LEU A 196 -1.19 -11.01 -1.28
C LEU A 196 -1.86 -12.02 -0.35
N PHE A 197 -2.72 -11.54 0.55
CA PHE A 197 -3.48 -12.37 1.49
C PHE A 197 -4.98 -12.12 1.33
N PRO A 198 -5.56 -12.31 0.13
CA PRO A 198 -6.92 -11.86 -0.18
C PRO A 198 -7.99 -12.57 0.65
N ARG A 199 -7.77 -13.84 1.04
CA ARG A 199 -8.69 -14.56 1.93
C ARG A 199 -8.66 -13.97 3.34
N ALA A 200 -7.49 -13.89 3.95
CA ALA A 200 -7.33 -13.32 5.30
C ALA A 200 -7.85 -11.86 5.35
N THR A 201 -7.54 -11.08 4.31
CA THR A 201 -7.92 -9.67 4.17
C THR A 201 -9.42 -9.48 3.93
N PHE A 202 -10.01 -10.10 2.90
CA PHE A 202 -11.38 -9.77 2.47
C PHE A 202 -12.45 -10.68 3.04
N GLU A 203 -12.13 -11.94 3.34
CA GLU A 203 -13.10 -12.92 3.86
C GLU A 203 -13.04 -12.96 5.39
N ASP A 204 -11.87 -13.30 5.93
CA ASP A 204 -11.71 -13.53 7.37
C ASP A 204 -11.57 -12.19 8.14
N ARG A 205 -11.22 -11.10 7.44
CA ARG A 205 -11.00 -9.74 7.98
C ARG A 205 -9.99 -9.71 9.13
N VAL A 206 -8.93 -10.51 8.99
CA VAL A 206 -7.83 -10.59 9.95
C VAL A 206 -6.52 -10.13 9.30
N SER A 207 -5.62 -9.56 10.11
CA SER A 207 -4.22 -9.45 9.74
C SER A 207 -3.43 -10.60 10.37
N LEU A 208 -2.53 -11.19 9.61
CA LEU A 208 -1.58 -12.17 10.13
C LEU A 208 -0.30 -11.46 10.49
N HIS A 209 0.24 -11.81 11.66
CA HIS A 209 1.56 -11.35 12.06
C HIS A 209 2.62 -12.21 11.35
N THR A 210 3.43 -11.59 10.50
CA THR A 210 4.60 -12.23 9.91
C THR A 210 5.76 -12.17 10.90
N PRO A 211 6.43 -13.30 11.19
CA PRO A 211 7.59 -13.27 12.08
C PRO A 211 8.66 -12.34 11.52
N THR A 212 9.10 -11.40 12.34
CA THR A 212 10.25 -10.53 12.05
C THR A 212 11.52 -11.32 12.33
N PHE A 213 12.46 -11.31 11.40
CA PHE A 213 13.76 -11.95 11.56
C PHE A 213 14.84 -10.88 11.59
N ALA A 214 15.75 -10.96 12.56
CA ALA A 214 16.90 -10.05 12.63
C ALA A 214 17.78 -10.14 11.38
N THR A 215 17.90 -11.34 10.79
CA THR A 215 18.67 -11.54 9.57
C THR A 215 17.93 -12.36 8.51
N VAL A 216 18.31 -12.16 7.25
CA VAL A 216 17.87 -13.00 6.11
C VAL A 216 18.26 -14.47 6.32
N LYS A 217 19.39 -14.73 7.00
CA LYS A 217 19.83 -16.09 7.36
C LYS A 217 18.88 -16.75 8.34
N ASP A 218 18.43 -16.02 9.36
CA ASP A 218 17.46 -16.53 10.34
C ASP A 218 16.11 -16.80 9.69
N LYS A 219 15.69 -15.94 8.77
CA LYS A 219 14.49 -16.15 7.95
C LYS A 219 14.59 -17.43 7.11
N HIS A 220 15.70 -17.63 6.40
CA HIS A 220 15.90 -18.84 5.60
C HIS A 220 16.00 -20.10 6.45
N LYS A 221 16.64 -20.02 7.62
CA LYS A 221 16.73 -21.13 8.57
C LYS A 221 15.34 -21.51 9.09
N HIS A 222 14.56 -20.53 9.57
CA HIS A 222 13.21 -20.76 10.04
C HIS A 222 12.30 -21.32 8.94
N ALA A 223 12.39 -20.81 7.71
CA ALA A 223 11.62 -21.32 6.58
C ALA A 223 11.99 -22.78 6.25
N ARG A 224 13.26 -23.16 6.36
CA ARG A 224 13.72 -24.54 6.15
C ARG A 224 13.25 -25.49 7.25
N GLU A 225 13.25 -25.02 8.50
CA GLU A 225 12.85 -25.82 9.67
C GLU A 225 11.33 -26.02 9.76
N ASN A 226 10.53 -25.12 9.16
CA ASN A 226 9.07 -25.14 9.23
C ASN A 226 8.39 -25.40 7.88
N MET A 227 9.15 -25.75 6.83
CA MET A 227 8.55 -26.23 5.58
C MET A 227 7.94 -27.60 5.85
N PRO A 228 6.62 -27.81 5.61
CA PRO A 228 6.06 -29.14 5.65
C PRO A 228 6.72 -29.99 4.56
N ASP A 229 7.12 -31.22 4.89
CA ASP A 229 7.68 -32.17 3.92
C ASP A 229 6.71 -32.29 2.74
N MET A 230 7.14 -31.79 1.59
CA MET A 230 6.45 -31.95 0.31
C MET A 230 6.78 -33.34 -0.26
N ASP A 231 6.61 -34.38 0.56
CA ASP A 231 6.53 -35.75 0.08
C ASP A 231 5.08 -35.98 -0.39
N GLY A 232 4.87 -35.73 -1.68
CA GLY A 232 3.57 -35.90 -2.33
C GLY A 232 3.16 -37.37 -2.47
N PRO A 233 1.85 -37.64 -2.62
CA PRO A 233 1.36 -38.75 -3.42
C PRO A 233 1.29 -38.39 -4.91
#